data_AF-A0A6J6GSR8-F1
#
_entry.id   AF-A0A6J6GSR8-F1
#
_cell.length_a   1.000
_cell.length_b   1.000
_cell.length_c   1.000
_cell.angle_alpha   90.00
_cell.angle_beta   90.00
_cell.angle_gamma   90.00
#
_symmetry.space_group_name_H-M   'P 1'
#
loop_
_entity.id
_entity.type
_entity.pdbx_description
1 polymer ?
#
loop_
_entity_poly.entity_id
_entity_poly.type
_entity_poly.pdbx_seq_one_letter_code
_entity_poly.pdbx_strand_id
1 'polypeptide(L)'
;MLGLADNPGQLAGYGPIPASLARELASDGKWKRFITDPLTGNLLDYGRQTYEPPQALVDFILARDQICRFPGCRQPGRVSDIDHAESWESGGVTSPANMGLLCRRHHRMKTHEGWLLESHADGSCTWTTPAGKKIFIPTRPADEVA
;
A
#
# COMPACT_ATOMS: atom_id res chain seq x y z
N MET A 1 5.20 -21.70 -5.32
CA MET A 1 3.73 -21.69 -5.51
C MET A 1 3.16 -23.00 -4.97
N LEU A 2 2.12 -22.98 -4.11
CA LEU A 2 1.61 -24.12 -3.34
C LEU A 2 0.75 -25.16 -4.12
N GLY A 3 0.74 -25.13 -5.46
CA GLY A 3 -0.03 -26.10 -6.27
C GLY A 3 -1.56 -25.92 -6.24
N LEU A 4 -2.05 -24.76 -5.80
CA LEU A 4 -3.48 -24.50 -5.57
C LEU A 4 -4.31 -24.21 -6.84
N ALA A 5 -3.66 -24.06 -8.00
CA ALA A 5 -4.31 -23.82 -9.29
C ALA A 5 -3.49 -24.40 -10.45
N ASP A 6 -4.18 -24.90 -11.48
CA ASP A 6 -3.61 -25.45 -12.72
C ASP A 6 -3.85 -24.58 -13.96
N ASN A 7 -4.19 -23.31 -13.75
CA ASN A 7 -4.26 -22.34 -14.82
C ASN A 7 -2.86 -22.11 -15.42
N PRO A 8 -2.74 -21.91 -16.76
CA PRO A 8 -1.46 -21.64 -17.40
C PRO A 8 -0.82 -20.36 -16.85
N GLY A 9 0.52 -20.36 -16.75
CA GLY A 9 1.29 -19.16 -16.45
C GLY A 9 1.62 -18.40 -17.73
N GLN A 10 1.92 -17.10 -17.67
CA GLN A 10 2.40 -16.35 -18.83
C GLN A 10 3.92 -16.13 -18.71
N LEU A 11 4.68 -16.53 -19.74
CA LEU A 11 6.11 -16.26 -19.84
C LEU A 11 6.37 -15.09 -20.80
N ALA A 12 7.03 -14.05 -20.30
CA ALA A 12 7.35 -12.87 -21.09
C ALA A 12 8.15 -13.24 -22.35
N GLY A 13 7.67 -12.82 -23.53
CA GLY A 13 8.30 -13.13 -24.82
C GLY A 13 7.96 -14.49 -25.42
N TYR A 14 7.31 -15.40 -24.67
CA TYR A 14 7.00 -16.76 -25.11
C TYR A 14 5.51 -17.11 -25.06
N GLY A 15 4.70 -16.34 -24.32
CA GLY A 15 3.27 -16.54 -24.23
C GLY A 15 2.86 -17.48 -23.08
N PRO A 16 1.67 -18.12 -23.16
CA PRO A 16 1.22 -19.02 -22.10
C PRO A 16 2.09 -20.28 -22.02
N ILE A 17 2.46 -20.67 -20.81
CA ILE A 17 3.21 -21.87 -20.48
C ILE A 17 2.37 -22.77 -19.56
N PRO A 18 2.58 -24.10 -19.59
CA PRO A 18 1.90 -25.01 -18.67
C PRO A 18 2.17 -24.65 -17.20
N ALA A 19 1.16 -24.84 -16.35
CA ALA A 19 1.26 -24.55 -14.91
C ALA A 19 2.42 -25.32 -14.24
N SER A 20 2.73 -26.54 -14.69
CA SER A 20 3.87 -27.33 -14.21
C SER A 20 5.21 -26.64 -14.47
N LEU A 21 5.44 -26.17 -15.70
CA LEU A 21 6.64 -25.46 -16.08
C LEU A 21 6.74 -24.11 -15.37
N ALA A 22 5.61 -23.39 -15.23
CA ALA A 22 5.56 -22.16 -14.45
C ALA A 22 5.97 -22.40 -12.99
N ARG A 23 5.54 -23.50 -12.37
CA ARG A 23 5.90 -23.89 -11.00
C ARG A 23 7.38 -24.28 -10.85
N GLU A 24 7.95 -24.97 -11.83
CA GLU A 24 9.37 -25.32 -11.86
C GLU A 24 10.23 -24.06 -11.89
N LEU A 25 9.96 -23.14 -12.84
CA LEU A 25 10.65 -21.85 -12.95
C LEU A 25 10.50 -20.99 -11.69
N ALA A 26 9.30 -21.01 -11.12
CA ALA A 26 8.96 -20.37 -9.86
C ALA A 26 9.75 -20.93 -8.66
N SER A 27 10.10 -22.22 -8.66
CA SER A 27 10.74 -22.87 -7.50
C SER A 27 12.22 -22.51 -7.34
N ASP A 28 12.91 -22.19 -8.44
CA ASP A 28 14.34 -21.82 -8.46
C ASP A 28 14.55 -20.30 -8.65
N GLY A 29 13.47 -19.53 -8.77
CA GLY A 29 13.49 -18.11 -9.08
C GLY A 29 13.64 -17.19 -7.85
N LYS A 30 14.31 -16.05 -8.04
CA LYS A 30 14.17 -14.90 -7.13
C LYS A 30 12.87 -14.17 -7.45
N TRP A 31 12.00 -14.08 -6.46
CA TRP A 31 10.68 -13.49 -6.63
C TRP A 31 10.67 -11.98 -6.42
N LYS A 32 9.90 -11.29 -7.26
CA LYS A 32 9.40 -9.93 -7.00
C LYS A 32 7.88 -9.97 -7.07
N ARG A 33 7.22 -9.49 -6.02
CA ARG A 33 5.76 -9.43 -5.96
C ARG A 33 5.30 -8.12 -6.57
N PHE A 34 4.39 -8.19 -7.54
CA PHE A 34 3.68 -7.05 -8.09
C PHE A 34 2.20 -7.24 -7.77
N ILE A 35 1.61 -6.26 -7.08
CA ILE A 35 0.17 -6.24 -6.83
C ILE A 35 -0.42 -5.29 -7.86
N THR A 36 -1.33 -5.82 -8.67
CA THR A 36 -2.06 -5.06 -9.67
C THR A 36 -3.52 -4.95 -9.29
N ASP A 37 -4.17 -3.86 -9.69
CA ASP A 37 -5.62 -3.80 -9.74
C ASP A 37 -6.14 -4.92 -10.68
N PRO A 38 -7.08 -5.78 -10.25
CA PRO A 38 -7.48 -6.96 -11.00
C PRO A 38 -8.32 -6.66 -12.24
N LEU A 39 -8.92 -5.46 -12.34
CA LEU A 39 -9.78 -5.08 -13.47
C LEU A 39 -8.97 -4.41 -14.58
N THR A 40 -7.98 -3.60 -14.20
CA THR A 40 -7.19 -2.77 -15.13
C THR A 40 -5.79 -3.31 -15.38
N GLY A 41 -5.27 -4.19 -14.52
CA GLY A 41 -3.88 -4.65 -14.55
C GLY A 41 -2.87 -3.58 -14.10
N ASN A 42 -3.33 -2.42 -13.62
CA ASN A 42 -2.45 -1.34 -13.18
C ASN A 42 -1.64 -1.75 -11.96
N LEU A 43 -0.33 -1.47 -11.99
CA LEU A 43 0.54 -1.75 -10.86
C LEU A 43 0.22 -0.81 -9.68
N LEU A 44 0.06 -1.38 -8.50
CA LEU A 44 -0.17 -0.62 -7.27
C LEU A 44 1.04 -0.66 -6.33
N ASP A 45 1.88 -1.71 -6.41
CA ASP A 45 3.10 -1.82 -5.62
C ASP A 45 4.35 -1.54 -6.47
N TYR A 46 5.02 -0.42 -6.22
CA TYR A 46 6.20 0.04 -6.96
C TYR A 46 7.52 -0.19 -6.22
N GLY A 47 7.47 -0.65 -4.97
CA GLY A 47 8.66 -0.85 -4.14
C GLY A 47 9.48 0.45 -4.01
N ARG A 48 10.80 0.35 -4.24
CA ARG A 48 11.73 1.49 -4.27
C ARG A 48 12.11 1.96 -5.68
N GLN A 49 11.29 1.70 -6.69
CA GLN A 49 11.58 2.16 -8.06
C GLN A 49 11.31 3.65 -8.25
N THR A 50 10.31 4.19 -7.54
CA THR A 50 9.92 5.60 -7.60
C THR A 50 9.51 6.09 -6.22
N TYR A 51 9.93 7.29 -5.86
CA TYR A 51 9.44 7.99 -4.67
C TYR A 51 8.05 8.58 -4.91
N GLU A 52 7.85 9.22 -6.06
CA GLU A 52 6.56 9.79 -6.43
C GLU A 52 5.57 8.68 -6.82
N PRO A 53 4.40 8.59 -6.15
CA PRO A 53 3.41 7.57 -6.47
C PRO A 53 2.75 7.87 -7.82
N PRO A 54 2.66 6.89 -8.73
CA PRO A 54 1.90 7.05 -9.97
C PRO A 54 0.40 7.22 -9.71
N GLN A 55 -0.32 7.79 -10.68
CA GLN A 55 -1.72 8.19 -10.52
C GLN A 55 -2.65 7.05 -10.08
N ALA A 56 -2.44 5.82 -10.58
CA ALA A 56 -3.26 4.67 -10.16
C ALA A 56 -3.14 4.36 -8.66
N LEU A 57 -1.93 4.49 -8.09
CA LEU A 57 -1.73 4.34 -6.65
C LEU A 57 -2.34 5.53 -5.89
N VAL A 58 -2.22 6.74 -6.41
CA VAL A 58 -2.87 7.94 -5.84
C VAL A 58 -4.39 7.73 -5.75
N ASP A 59 -5.03 7.30 -6.83
CA ASP A 59 -6.46 7.07 -6.90
C ASP A 59 -6.90 5.96 -5.93
N PHE A 60 -6.13 4.87 -5.85
CA PHE A 60 -6.37 3.79 -4.89
C PHE A 60 -6.33 4.30 -3.44
N ILE A 61 -5.29 5.08 -3.09
CA ILE A 61 -5.13 5.63 -1.73
C ILE A 61 -6.27 6.60 -1.40
N LEU A 62 -6.66 7.45 -2.36
CA LEU A 62 -7.79 8.37 -2.20
C LEU A 62 -9.11 7.64 -1.95
N ALA A 63 -9.37 6.57 -2.71
CA ALA A 63 -10.56 5.75 -2.57
C ALA A 63 -10.57 4.98 -1.23
N ARG A 64 -9.45 4.38 -0.84
CA ARG A 64 -9.32 3.61 0.40
C ARG A 64 -9.45 4.48 1.64
N ASP A 65 -8.74 5.61 1.67
CA ASP A 65 -8.64 6.39 2.90
C ASP A 65 -9.76 7.43 3.02
N GLN A 66 -10.17 8.07 1.92
CA GLN A 66 -11.21 9.13 1.83
C GLN A 66 -10.97 10.42 2.66
N ILE A 67 -10.49 10.30 3.90
CA ILE A 67 -10.13 11.36 4.84
C ILE A 67 -8.81 10.99 5.54
N CYS A 68 -8.20 11.96 6.20
CA CYS A 68 -6.98 11.75 6.99
C CYS A 68 -7.09 10.53 7.94
N ARG A 69 -6.04 9.71 7.99
CA ARG A 69 -5.98 8.48 8.81
C ARG A 69 -5.66 8.70 10.29
N PHE A 70 -5.41 9.95 10.71
CA PHE A 70 -5.18 10.25 12.11
C PHE A 70 -6.46 10.07 12.96
N PRO A 71 -6.37 9.56 14.21
CA PRO A 71 -7.52 9.32 15.07
C PRO A 71 -8.45 10.55 15.19
N GLY A 72 -9.72 10.37 14.79
CA GLY A 72 -10.75 11.41 14.89
C GLY A 72 -10.62 12.58 13.89
N CYS A 73 -9.63 12.57 13.00
CA CYS A 73 -9.52 13.61 11.97
C CYS A 73 -10.58 13.40 10.87
N ARG A 74 -11.20 14.50 10.43
CA ARG A 74 -12.21 14.50 9.35
C ARG A 74 -11.77 15.29 8.11
N GLN A 75 -10.49 15.64 8.00
CA GLN A 75 -9.99 16.39 6.84
C GLN A 75 -10.16 15.54 5.56
N PRO A 76 -10.82 16.05 4.51
CA PRO A 76 -10.96 15.33 3.25
C PRO A 76 -9.62 14.96 2.62
N GLY A 77 -9.58 13.79 1.99
CA GLY A 77 -8.41 13.26 1.31
C GLY A 77 -7.87 14.17 0.21
N ARG A 78 -8.77 14.81 -0.55
CA ARG A 78 -8.45 15.74 -1.64
C ARG A 78 -7.61 16.97 -1.24
N VAL A 79 -7.54 17.29 0.06
CA VAL A 79 -6.71 18.38 0.61
C VAL A 79 -5.69 17.86 1.63
N SER A 80 -5.44 16.55 1.60
CA SER A 80 -4.46 15.87 2.43
C SER A 80 -3.26 15.46 1.58
N ASP A 81 -2.11 15.28 2.22
CA ASP A 81 -0.93 14.72 1.59
C ASP A 81 -1.07 13.19 1.51
N ILE A 82 -0.50 12.60 0.48
CA ILE A 82 -0.22 11.16 0.43
C ILE A 82 1.19 10.98 0.96
N ASP A 83 1.34 10.25 2.06
CA ASP A 83 2.59 10.15 2.81
C ASP A 83 2.96 8.69 3.08
N HIS A 84 4.27 8.40 3.06
CA HIS A 84 4.84 7.07 3.36
C HIS A 84 4.96 6.89 4.87
N ALA A 85 4.30 5.91 5.48
CA ALA A 85 4.37 5.62 6.92
C ALA A 85 5.81 5.40 7.41
N GLU A 86 6.54 4.47 6.79
CA GLU A 86 8.00 4.41 6.84
C GLU A 86 8.56 5.32 5.74
N SER A 87 9.41 6.28 6.10
CA SER A 87 9.92 7.25 5.14
C SER A 87 10.80 6.59 4.08
N TRP A 88 10.90 7.23 2.92
CA TRP A 88 11.74 6.74 1.84
C TRP A 88 13.22 6.64 2.28
N GLU A 89 13.69 7.63 3.03
CA GLU A 89 15.05 7.71 3.56
C GLU A 89 15.35 6.60 4.57
N SER A 90 14.35 6.16 5.34
CA SER A 90 14.50 5.01 6.25
C SER A 90 14.33 3.65 5.56
N GLY A 91 14.08 3.62 4.25
CA GLY A 91 13.99 2.40 3.45
C GLY A 91 12.57 2.00 3.05
N GLY A 92 11.57 2.84 3.38
CA GLY A 92 10.18 2.65 3.02
C GLY A 92 9.94 2.56 1.51
N VAL A 93 8.81 1.97 1.15
CA VAL A 93 8.44 1.67 -0.25
C VAL A 93 7.20 2.43 -0.68
N THR A 94 7.12 2.74 -1.97
CA THR A 94 5.93 3.30 -2.62
C THR A 94 4.96 2.16 -2.93
N SER A 95 4.04 1.92 -2.01
CA SER A 95 3.06 0.85 -2.11
C SER A 95 1.80 1.17 -1.30
N PRO A 96 0.68 0.44 -1.53
CA PRO A 96 -0.55 0.65 -0.78
C PRO A 96 -0.36 0.40 0.71
N ALA A 97 0.46 -0.59 1.07
CA ALA A 97 0.68 -0.97 2.46
C ALA A 97 1.42 0.11 3.27
N ASN A 98 2.31 0.87 2.62
CA ASN A 98 3.12 1.90 3.29
C ASN A 98 2.55 3.32 3.13
N MET A 99 1.78 3.61 2.10
CA MET A 99 1.28 4.97 1.84
C MET A 99 -0.12 5.20 2.42
N GLY A 100 -0.47 6.47 2.69
CA GLY A 100 -1.85 6.87 2.92
C GLY A 100 -2.03 8.34 3.26
N LEU A 101 -3.30 8.74 3.48
CA LEU A 101 -3.68 10.15 3.59
C LEU A 101 -3.44 10.73 4.98
N LEU A 102 -2.65 11.81 5.01
CA LEU A 102 -2.43 12.65 6.19
C LEU A 102 -2.64 14.13 5.86
N CYS A 103 -3.47 14.83 6.62
CA CYS A 103 -3.54 16.27 6.48
C CYS A 103 -2.19 16.92 6.91
N ARG A 104 -1.88 18.11 6.38
CA ARG A 104 -0.62 18.83 6.68
C ARG A 104 -0.26 18.85 8.17
N ARG A 105 -1.23 19.01 9.06
CA ARG A 105 -1.01 18.98 10.51
C ARG A 105 -0.48 17.63 10.99
N HIS A 106 -1.17 16.54 10.67
CA HIS A 106 -0.79 15.21 11.17
C HIS A 106 0.42 14.63 10.45
N HIS A 107 0.65 15.01 9.19
CA HIS A 107 1.91 14.73 8.52
C HIS A 107 3.07 15.37 9.31
N ARG A 108 3.00 16.67 9.63
CA ARG A 108 4.05 17.33 10.43
C ARG A 108 4.24 16.72 11.82
N MET A 109 3.15 16.33 12.48
CA MET A 109 3.23 15.66 13.79
C MET A 109 4.03 14.36 13.72
N LYS A 110 3.78 13.55 12.69
CA LYS A 110 4.54 12.33 12.42
C LYS A 110 6.01 12.64 12.13
N THR A 111 6.29 13.64 11.30
CA THR A 111 7.67 13.94 10.85
C THR A 111 8.52 14.59 11.93
N HIS A 112 7.93 15.40 12.82
CA HIS A 112 8.71 16.29 13.70
C HIS A 112 8.36 16.22 15.19
N GLU A 113 7.21 15.65 15.57
CA GLU A 113 6.68 15.78 16.93
C GLU A 113 6.63 14.45 17.70
N GLY A 114 7.40 13.44 17.26
CA GLY A 114 7.56 12.16 17.96
C GLY A 114 6.35 11.23 17.87
N TRP A 115 5.40 11.51 16.96
CA TRP A 115 4.32 10.58 16.65
C TRP A 115 4.80 9.52 15.66
N LEU A 116 4.48 8.26 15.94
CA LEU A 116 4.84 7.16 15.05
C LEU A 116 3.58 6.63 14.36
N LEU A 117 3.74 6.25 13.09
CA LEU A 117 2.70 5.64 12.27
C LEU A 117 3.20 4.30 11.75
N GLU A 118 2.48 3.23 12.08
CA GLU A 118 2.63 1.92 11.48
C GLU A 118 1.43 1.68 10.56
N SER A 119 1.67 1.41 9.27
CA SER A 119 0.63 1.15 8.28
C SER A 119 0.61 -0.34 7.93
N HIS A 120 -0.57 -0.92 7.81
CA HIS A 120 -0.76 -2.36 7.63
C HIS A 120 -1.23 -2.68 6.21
N ALA A 121 -0.97 -3.93 5.77
CA ALA A 121 -1.28 -4.36 4.41
C ALA A 121 -2.79 -4.42 4.10
N ASP A 122 -3.63 -4.54 5.12
CA ASP A 122 -5.09 -4.49 4.99
C ASP A 122 -5.64 -3.05 4.87
N GLY A 123 -4.77 -2.03 4.95
CA GLY A 123 -5.11 -0.61 4.89
C GLY A 123 -5.35 0.04 6.25
N SER A 124 -5.30 -0.73 7.34
CA SER A 124 -5.43 -0.20 8.70
C SER A 124 -4.11 0.46 9.13
N CYS A 125 -4.13 1.21 10.23
CA CYS A 125 -2.89 1.74 10.80
C CYS A 125 -2.92 1.87 12.32
N THR A 126 -1.74 1.87 12.92
CA THR A 126 -1.55 2.12 14.34
C THR A 126 -0.76 3.40 14.53
N TRP A 127 -1.33 4.35 15.27
CA TRP A 127 -0.62 5.54 15.74
C TRP A 127 -0.06 5.30 17.13
N THR A 128 1.17 5.73 17.37
CA THR A 128 1.76 5.78 18.71
C THR A 128 2.02 7.23 19.10
N THR A 129 1.48 7.66 20.24
CA THR A 129 1.73 9.00 20.79
C THR A 129 3.18 9.11 21.29
N PRO A 130 3.72 10.33 21.50
CA PRO A 130 5.05 10.52 22.09
C PRO A 130 5.19 9.90 23.50
N ALA A 131 4.07 9.73 24.21
CA ALA A 131 4.02 9.05 25.51
C ALA A 131 3.87 7.52 25.40
N GLY A 132 3.92 6.94 24.20
CA GLY A 132 3.84 5.50 23.95
C GLY A 132 2.44 4.90 23.88
N LYS A 133 1.37 5.72 23.93
CA LYS A 133 0.00 5.21 23.81
C LYS A 133 -0.28 4.81 22.37
N LYS A 134 -0.76 3.58 22.15
CA LYS A 134 -1.14 3.08 20.82
C LYS A 134 -2.63 3.27 20.55
N ILE A 135 -2.97 3.66 19.32
CA ILE A 135 -4.34 3.86 18.84
C ILE A 135 -4.46 3.18 17.47
N PHE A 136 -5.29 2.13 17.40
CA PHE A 136 -5.58 1.43 16.16
C PHE A 136 -6.70 2.13 15.38
N ILE A 137 -6.52 2.26 14.07
CA ILE A 137 -7.46 2.84 13.13
C ILE A 137 -7.74 1.79 12.06
N PRO A 138 -8.98 1.26 11.98
CA PRO A 138 -9.33 0.27 10.96
C PRO A 138 -9.28 0.89 9.57
N THR A 139 -9.10 0.06 8.55
CA THR A 139 -9.35 0.45 7.16
C THR A 139 -10.81 0.85 7.04
N ARG A 140 -11.09 1.89 6.25
CA ARG A 140 -12.47 2.25 5.93
C ARG A 140 -12.97 1.28 4.84
N PRO A 141 -14.11 0.60 5.05
CA PRO A 141 -14.70 -0.21 4.00
C PRO A 141 -15.02 0.68 2.80
N ALA A 142 -14.75 0.20 1.58
CA ALA A 142 -15.03 0.96 0.37
C ALA A 142 -16.54 1.20 0.15
N ASP A 143 -17.37 0.47 0.89
CA ASP A 143 -18.82 0.38 0.83
C ASP A 143 -19.56 1.15 1.96
N GLU A 144 -18.86 1.69 2.96
CA GLU A 144 -19.47 2.56 3.98
C GLU A 144 -19.43 4.03 3.54
N VAL A 145 -20.21 4.35 2.51
CA VAL A 145 -20.58 5.73 2.16
C VAL A 145 -22.10 5.84 2.30
N ALA A 146 -22.55 6.43 3.41
CA ALA A 146 -23.89 7.00 3.54
C ALA A 146 -23.80 8.52 3.46
#